data_AF-A0A2D5X4X0-F1
#
_entry.id   AF-A0A2D5X4X0-F1
#
_cell.length_a   1.000
_cell.length_b   1.000
_cell.length_c   1.000
_cell.angle_alpha   90.00
_cell.angle_beta   90.00
_cell.angle_gamma   90.00
#
_symmetry.space_group_name_H-M   'P 1'
#
loop_
_entity.id
_entity.type
_entity.pdbx_description
1 polymer ?
#
loop_
_entity_poly.entity_id
_entity_poly.type
_entity_poly.pdbx_seq_one_letter_code
_entity_poly.pdbx_strand_id
1 'polypeptide(L)' 'MDYLSDSDFETTYTWQRQGAAYSKAIIDWRIADDTPAGTYRLTHYGDWKSGWTHKIKPYSGTSNSFTVQ' A
#
# COMPACT_ATOMS: atom_id res chain seq x y z
N MET A 1 -8.10 12.74 3.68
CA MET A 1 -6.74 12.85 4.23
C MET A 1 -6.46 11.54 4.89
N ASP A 2 -5.38 10.89 4.50
CA ASP A 2 -4.99 9.60 5.09
C ASP A 2 -4.51 9.82 6.52
N TYR A 3 -4.74 8.85 7.40
CA TYR A 3 -4.27 8.92 8.79
C TYR A 3 -2.74 8.84 8.87
N LEU A 4 -2.15 7.95 8.05
CA LEU A 4 -0.72 7.79 7.83
C LEU A 4 -0.46 7.59 6.33
N SER A 5 0.79 7.84 5.93
CA SER A 5 1.36 7.77 4.59
C SER A 5 2.65 6.92 4.59
N ASP A 6 3.25 6.73 3.42
CA ASP A 6 4.54 6.02 3.27
C ASP A 6 5.74 6.80 3.83
N SER A 7 5.53 8.04 4.25
CA SER A 7 6.54 8.87 4.92
C SER A 7 6.57 8.70 6.44
N ASP A 8 5.56 8.05 7.02
CA ASP A 8 5.44 7.83 8.46
C ASP A 8 6.21 6.59 8.91
N PHE A 9 6.88 6.65 10.07
CA PHE A 9 7.73 5.55 10.58
C PHE A 9 6.93 4.29 10.95
N GLU A 10 5.63 4.43 11.15
CA GLU A 10 4.69 3.36 11.47
C GLU A 10 4.34 2.54 10.22
N THR A 11 4.60 3.05 9.02
CA THR A 11 4.31 2.32 7.79
C THR A 11 5.59 1.85 7.11
N THR A 12 5.48 0.78 6.33
CA THR A 12 6.56 0.35 5.46
C THR A 12 5.98 -0.14 4.15
N TYR A 13 6.59 0.30 3.05
CA TYR A 13 6.30 -0.21 1.71
C TYR A 13 7.47 -1.07 1.24
N THR A 14 7.21 -2.36 1.02
CA THR A 14 8.17 -3.28 0.42
C THR A 14 7.72 -3.70 -0.97
N TRP A 15 8.57 -3.46 -1.96
CA TRP A 15 8.37 -3.97 -3.31
C TRP A 15 9.18 -5.26 -3.52
N GLN A 16 8.53 -6.29 -4.04
CA GLN A 16 9.18 -7.57 -4.33
C GLN A 16 8.88 -8.04 -5.76
N ARG A 17 9.91 -8.36 -6.53
CA ARG A 17 9.78 -8.99 -7.86
C ARG A 17 9.15 -10.38 -7.72
N GLN A 18 8.17 -10.69 -8.58
CA GLN A 18 7.58 -12.02 -8.70
C GLN A 18 7.61 -12.50 -10.16
N GLY A 19 8.41 -13.53 -10.44
CA GLY A 19 8.60 -14.02 -11.82
C GLY A 19 9.22 -12.97 -12.74
N ALA A 20 8.93 -13.04 -14.04
CA ALA A 20 9.56 -12.15 -15.03
C ALA A 20 8.96 -10.74 -15.08
N ALA A 21 7.64 -10.62 -14.90
CA ALA A 21 6.91 -9.37 -15.16
C ALA A 21 5.98 -8.92 -14.03
N TYR A 22 5.79 -9.71 -12.98
CA TYR A 22 4.91 -9.36 -11.86
C TYR A 22 5.70 -8.85 -10.67
N SER A 23 5.00 -8.25 -9.73
CA SER A 23 5.55 -7.82 -8.44
C SER A 23 4.48 -7.83 -7.37
N LYS A 24 4.90 -7.91 -6.12
CA LYS A 24 4.06 -7.67 -4.95
C LYS A 24 4.43 -6.34 -4.32
N ALA A 25 3.41 -5.56 -4.00
CA ALA A 25 3.50 -4.45 -3.06
C ALA A 25 3.01 -4.98 -1.71
N ILE A 26 3.88 -4.93 -0.70
CA ILE A 26 3.58 -5.35 0.66
C ILE A 26 3.60 -4.09 1.50
N ILE A 27 2.46 -3.79 2.13
CA ILE A 27 2.29 -2.62 2.99
C ILE A 27 2.07 -3.15 4.40
N ASP A 28 2.96 -2.74 5.30
CA ASP A 28 2.86 -3.01 6.72
C ASP A 28 2.53 -1.72 7.45
N TRP A 29 1.62 -1.81 8.43
CA TRP A 29 1.34 -0.75 9.38
C TRP A 29 1.53 -1.28 10.80
N ARG A 30 2.50 -0.73 11.50
CA ARG A 30 2.72 -0.92 12.93
C ARG A 30 1.80 0.01 13.72
N ILE A 31 0.70 -0.54 14.21
CA ILE A 31 -0.27 0.17 15.06
C ILE A 31 0.41 0.52 16.39
N ALA A 32 0.46 1.81 16.72
CA ALA A 32 1.04 2.32 17.97
C ALA A 32 0.01 2.26 19.12
N ASP A 33 0.50 2.24 20.37
CA ASP A 33 -0.34 2.14 21.57
C ASP A 33 -1.34 3.30 21.72
N ASP A 34 -1.04 4.47 21.16
CA ASP A 34 -1.90 5.66 21.15
C ASP A 34 -2.75 5.80 19.87
N THR A 35 -2.75 4.79 19.00
CA THR A 35 -3.61 4.79 17.81
C THR A 35 -5.07 4.86 18.25
N PRO A 36 -5.86 5.85 17.78
CA PRO A 36 -7.26 5.94 18.13
C PRO A 36 -8.02 4.67 17.72
N ALA A 37 -8.89 4.18 18.59
CA ALA A 37 -9.82 3.11 18.23
C ALA A 37 -10.70 3.57 17.06
N GLY A 38 -10.90 2.69 16.08
CA GLY A 38 -11.59 3.04 14.85
C GLY A 38 -11.51 1.99 13.76
N THR A 39 -12.16 2.28 12.63
CA THR A 39 -12.13 1.41 11.45
C THR A 39 -11.20 1.99 10.40
N TYR A 40 -10.18 1.21 10.04
CA TYR A 40 -9.11 1.58 9.12
C TYR A 40 -9.11 0.67 7.88
N ARG A 41 -8.32 1.06 6.88
CA ARG A 41 -8.01 0.25 5.68
C ARG A 41 -6.63 0.66 5.17
N LEU A 42 -5.97 -0.23 4.45
CA LEU A 42 -4.73 0.09 3.73
C LEU A 42 -5.06 0.41 2.27
N THR A 43 -4.47 1.48 1.76
CA THR A 43 -4.54 1.89 0.35
C THR A 43 -3.16 1.77 -0.28
N HIS A 44 -3.14 1.40 -1.56
CA HIS A 44 -1.92 1.33 -2.37
C HIS A 44 -2.11 2.16 -3.63
N TYR A 45 -1.11 2.95 -3.97
CA TYR A 45 -1.03 3.69 -5.23
C TYR A 45 0.27 3.31 -5.92
N GLY A 46 0.20 2.96 -7.19
CA GLY A 46 1.39 2.63 -7.95
C GLY A 46 1.19 2.80 -9.44
N ASP A 47 2.26 2.52 -10.18
CA ASP A 47 2.28 2.59 -11.63
C ASP A 47 2.77 1.29 -12.23
N TRP A 48 2.24 0.96 -13.40
CA TRP A 48 2.73 -0.16 -14.19
C TRP A 48 3.05 0.29 -15.61
N LYS A 49 4.05 -0.35 -16.21
CA LYS A 49 4.48 -0.10 -17.58
C LYS A 49 4.01 -1.22 -18.49
N SER A 50 3.35 -0.86 -19.59
CA SER A 50 2.98 -1.81 -20.63
C SER A 50 4.21 -2.37 -21.35
N GLY A 51 4.37 -3.69 -21.36
CA GLY A 51 5.41 -4.37 -22.15
C GLY A 51 5.24 -4.23 -23.66
N TRP A 52 4.04 -3.90 -24.15
CA TRP A 52 3.75 -3.75 -25.58
C TRP A 52 3.88 -2.30 -26.08
N THR A 53 3.38 -1.34 -25.28
CA THR A 53 3.25 0.06 -25.71
C THR A 53 4.21 1.00 -24.99
N HIS A 54 4.94 0.50 -23.98
CA HIS A 54 5.81 1.27 -23.08
C HIS A 54 5.13 2.39 -22.29
N LYS A 55 3.82 2.59 -22.44
CA LYS A 55 3.04 3.55 -21.66
C LYS A 55 3.02 3.14 -20.19
N ILE A 56 3.20 4.13 -19.33
CA ILE A 56 3.05 4.00 -17.87
C ILE A 56 1.61 4.42 -17.52
N LYS A 57 0.96 3.65 -16.66
CA LYS A 57 -0.40 3.94 -16.20
C LYS A 57 -0.49 3.76 -14.68
N PRO A 58 -1.20 4.67 -13.99
CA PRO A 58 -1.45 4.51 -12.57
C PRO A 58 -2.45 3.37 -12.33
N TYR A 59 -2.34 2.75 -11.17
CA TYR A 59 -3.31 1.84 -10.58
C TYR A 59 -3.38 2.05 -9.08
N SER A 60 -4.49 1.63 -8.47
CA SER A 60 -4.65 1.65 -7.03
C SER A 60 -5.32 0.38 -6.53
N GLY A 61 -5.12 0.10 -5.25
CA GLY A 61 -5.76 -1.00 -4.52
C GLY A 61 -6.19 -0.52 -3.14
N THR A 62 -7.22 -1.17 -2.59
CA THR A 62 -7.72 -0.88 -1.24
C THR A 62 -8.06 -2.18 -0.57
N SER A 63 -7.56 -2.41 0.64
CA SER A 63 -7.88 -3.59 1.42
C SER A 63 -9.34 -3.57 1.89
N ASN A 64 -9.83 -4.70 2.39
CA ASN A 64 -10.99 -4.70 3.28
C ASN A 64 -10.70 -3.83 4.52
N SER A 65 -11.74 -3.31 5.15
CA SER A 65 -11.60 -2.59 6.42
C SER A 65 -11.32 -3.52 7.59
N PHE A 66 -10.62 -3.01 8.60
CA PHE A 66 -10.37 -3.67 9.88
C PHE A 66 -10.48 -2.67 11.03
N THR A 67 -10.68 -3.16 12.26
CA THR A 67 -10.87 -2.32 13.44
C THR A 67 -9.63 -2.36 14.32
N VAL A 68 -9.22 -1.19 14.81
CA VAL A 68 -8.26 -1.00 15.90
C VAL A 68 -9.06 -0.70 17.17
N GLN A 69 -8.70 -1.33 18.28
CA GLN A 69 -9.38 -1.23 19.57
C GLN A 69 -8.44 -0.76 20.67
#